data_AF-A0A920PUS1-F1
#
_entry.id   AF-A0A920PUS1-F1
#
_cell.length_a   1.000
_cell.length_b   1.000
_cell.length_c   1.000
_cell.angle_alpha   90.00
_cell.angle_beta   90.00
_cell.angle_gamma   90.00
#
_symmetry.space_group_name_H-M   'P 1'
#
loop_
_entity.id
_entity.type
_entity.pdbx_description
1 polymer ?
#
loop_
_entity_poly.entity_id
_entity_poly.type
_entity_poly.pdbx_seq_one_letter_code
_entity_poly.pdbx_strand_id
1 'polypeptide(L)'
;MGLPGRDEFRNAMLRYVEIPGAKLFHALKFTPNNITILGFVITVISAYLVGAGWLLAGGIVFLLAGVLDLMDGGLARLTGQASPFGALMDSVFDRLSEASIFVGIAVFALRSEISDDRQMFFMTVLLLALIFSQGVSYLRARGEGLGVFTKAGLMTRPERVLLLGVGLIVEQIEWMLLVIAVVSCLTLFQRLFTIRDMLDKTG
;
A
#
# COMPACT_ATOMS: atom_id res chain seq x y z
N MET A 1 8.71 -4.56 19.40
CA MET A 1 8.06 -3.44 20.11
C MET A 1 7.51 -2.48 19.06
N GLY A 2 6.20 -2.21 19.07
CA GLY A 2 5.62 -1.19 18.18
C GLY A 2 6.12 0.20 18.57
N LEU A 3 6.29 1.10 17.59
CA LEU A 3 6.65 2.49 17.86
C LEU A 3 5.56 3.15 18.73
N PRO A 4 5.91 3.90 19.79
CA PRO A 4 4.93 4.67 20.56
C PRO A 4 4.11 5.58 19.61
N GLY A 5 2.78 5.51 19.69
CA GLY A 5 1.84 6.25 18.83
C GLY A 5 1.19 5.47 17.68
N ARG A 6 1.75 4.32 17.25
CA ARG A 6 1.16 3.50 16.17
C ARG A 6 -0.21 2.92 16.55
N ASP A 7 -0.35 2.46 17.78
CA ASP A 7 -1.62 1.88 18.25
C ASP A 7 -2.71 2.94 18.47
N GLU A 8 -2.34 4.13 18.95
CA GLU A 8 -3.27 5.26 19.07
C GLU A 8 -3.78 5.73 17.72
N PHE A 9 -2.88 5.91 16.74
CA PHE A 9 -3.24 6.27 15.37
C PHE A 9 -4.16 5.21 14.74
N ARG A 10 -3.82 3.92 14.90
CA ARG A 10 -4.65 2.82 14.40
C ARG A 10 -6.04 2.82 15.03
N ASN A 11 -6.14 3.04 16.34
CA ASN A 11 -7.43 3.14 17.04
C ASN A 11 -8.24 4.37 16.58
N ALA A 12 -7.59 5.50 16.31
CA ALA A 12 -8.24 6.68 15.75
C ALA A 12 -8.78 6.39 14.34
N MET A 13 -7.98 5.79 13.46
CA MET A 13 -8.41 5.38 12.11
C MET A 13 -9.59 4.41 12.17
N LEU A 14 -9.53 3.41 13.04
CA LEU A 14 -10.62 2.46 13.27
C LEU A 14 -11.92 3.18 13.65
N ARG A 15 -11.84 4.10 14.63
CA ARG A 15 -13.01 4.75 15.20
C ARG A 15 -13.63 5.80 14.28
N TYR A 16 -12.82 6.60 13.60
CA TYR A 16 -13.28 7.78 12.86
C TYR A 16 -13.42 7.54 11.35
N VAL A 17 -12.72 6.54 10.79
CA VAL A 17 -12.72 6.31 9.34
C VAL A 17 -13.34 4.95 9.02
N GLU A 18 -12.79 3.88 9.60
CA GLU A 18 -13.18 2.52 9.24
C GLU A 18 -14.63 2.20 9.63
N ILE A 19 -15.00 2.38 10.90
CA ILE A 19 -16.35 2.02 11.38
C ILE A 19 -17.46 2.86 10.71
N PRO A 20 -17.35 4.20 10.60
CA PRO A 20 -18.35 4.99 9.91
C PRO A 20 -18.45 4.64 8.41
N GLY A 21 -17.31 4.46 7.75
CA GLY A 21 -17.26 4.05 6.35
C GLY A 21 -17.91 2.70 6.10
N ALA A 22 -17.58 1.69 6.91
CA ALA A 22 -18.18 0.37 6.85
C ALA A 22 -19.70 0.41 7.04
N LYS A 23 -20.22 1.22 7.97
CA LYS A 23 -21.66 1.42 8.16
C LYS A 23 -22.33 2.07 6.94
N LEU A 24 -21.69 3.07 6.34
CA LEU A 24 -22.18 3.73 5.12
C LEU A 24 -22.28 2.73 3.97
N PHE A 25 -21.22 1.98 3.70
CA PHE A 25 -21.23 0.98 2.62
C PHE A 25 -22.19 -0.17 2.87
N HIS A 26 -22.36 -0.58 4.13
CA HIS A 26 -23.40 -1.54 4.50
C HIS A 26 -24.80 -1.00 4.16
N ALA A 27 -25.09 0.26 4.48
CA ALA A 27 -26.36 0.91 4.14
C ALA A 27 -26.58 1.00 2.62
N LEU A 28 -25.50 1.19 1.85
CA LEU A 28 -25.52 1.19 0.38
C LEU A 28 -25.55 -0.23 -0.23
N LYS A 29 -25.63 -1.29 0.58
CA LYS A 29 -25.65 -2.70 0.16
C LYS A 29 -24.41 -3.13 -0.64
N PHE A 30 -23.27 -2.50 -0.39
CA PHE A 30 -22.00 -2.97 -0.93
C PHE A 30 -21.54 -4.24 -0.21
N THR A 31 -20.84 -5.11 -0.94
CA THR A 31 -20.07 -6.22 -0.35
C THR A 31 -18.62 -5.75 -0.12
N PRO A 32 -17.86 -6.41 0.77
CA PRO A 32 -16.43 -6.11 0.95
C PRO A 32 -15.67 -6.16 -0.38
N ASN A 33 -15.93 -7.18 -1.20
CA ASN A 33 -15.30 -7.34 -2.51
C ASN A 33 -15.59 -6.18 -3.47
N ASN A 34 -16.80 -5.61 -3.42
CA ASN A 34 -17.14 -4.44 -4.25
C ASN A 34 -16.30 -3.23 -3.86
N ILE A 35 -16.00 -3.04 -2.57
CA ILE A 35 -15.16 -1.93 -2.08
C ILE A 35 -13.73 -2.13 -2.53
N THR A 36 -13.17 -3.34 -2.43
CA THR A 36 -11.81 -3.64 -2.92
C THR A 36 -11.66 -3.30 -4.41
N ILE A 37 -12.62 -3.74 -5.24
CA ILE A 37 -12.62 -3.44 -6.69
C ILE A 37 -12.75 -1.94 -6.94
N LEU A 38 -13.63 -1.25 -6.21
CA LEU A 38 -13.80 0.20 -6.33
C LEU A 38 -12.51 0.95 -5.97
N GLY A 39 -11.85 0.57 -4.87
CA GLY A 39 -10.57 1.15 -4.44
C GLY A 39 -9.49 0.98 -5.50
N PHE A 40 -9.42 -0.19 -6.14
CA PHE A 40 -8.51 -0.41 -7.25
C PHE A 40 -8.81 0.46 -8.47
N VAL A 41 -10.07 0.56 -8.89
CA VAL A 41 -10.47 1.43 -10.01
C VAL A 41 -10.09 2.88 -9.74
N ILE A 42 -10.30 3.37 -8.51
CA ILE A 42 -9.91 4.73 -8.10
C ILE A 42 -8.38 4.88 -8.13
N THR A 43 -7.63 3.85 -7.76
CA THR A 43 -6.16 3.85 -7.87
C THR A 43 -5.70 3.90 -9.32
N VAL A 44 -6.35 3.20 -10.24
CA VAL A 44 -6.04 3.28 -11.68
C VAL A 44 -6.33 4.67 -12.24
N ILE A 45 -7.43 5.30 -11.81
CA ILE A 45 -7.74 6.71 -12.15
C ILE A 45 -6.64 7.63 -11.62
N SER A 46 -6.21 7.45 -10.38
CA SER A 46 -5.09 8.21 -9.80
C SER A 46 -3.80 8.03 -10.63
N ALA A 47 -3.44 6.79 -10.98
CA ALA A 47 -2.26 6.51 -11.79
C ALA A 47 -2.31 7.20 -13.15
N TYR A 48 -3.47 7.22 -13.80
CA TYR A 48 -3.69 7.96 -15.03
C TYR A 48 -3.50 9.47 -14.83
N LEU A 49 -4.08 10.06 -13.78
CA LEU A 49 -3.92 11.48 -13.46
C LEU A 49 -2.45 11.84 -13.25
N VAL A 50 -1.71 11.01 -12.49
CA VAL A 50 -0.27 11.18 -12.26
C VAL A 50 0.48 11.13 -13.60
N GLY A 51 0.26 10.10 -14.42
CA GLY A 51 0.90 9.97 -15.74
C GLY A 51 0.53 11.08 -16.74
N ALA A 52 -0.59 11.77 -16.51
CA ALA A 52 -1.00 12.95 -17.25
C ALA A 52 -0.38 14.27 -16.72
N GLY A 53 0.39 14.21 -15.63
CA GLY A 53 1.03 15.37 -14.99
C GLY A 53 0.20 16.03 -13.88
N TRP A 54 -0.98 15.50 -13.55
CA TRP A 54 -1.88 16.07 -12.54
C TRP A 54 -1.51 15.53 -11.14
N LEU A 55 -0.29 15.81 -10.67
CA LEU A 55 0.28 15.19 -9.47
C LEU A 55 -0.55 15.42 -8.21
N LEU A 56 -0.99 16.66 -7.95
CA LEU A 56 -1.83 17.00 -6.81
C LEU A 56 -3.15 16.20 -6.79
N ALA A 57 -3.87 16.20 -7.91
CA ALA A 57 -5.13 15.48 -8.04
C ALA A 57 -4.91 13.97 -7.95
N GLY A 58 -3.89 13.45 -8.63
CA GLY A 58 -3.50 12.05 -8.58
C GLY A 58 -3.18 11.60 -7.16
N GLY A 59 -2.37 12.37 -6.42
CA GLY A 59 -2.02 12.08 -5.02
C GLY A 59 -3.23 12.09 -4.08
N ILE A 60 -4.15 13.07 -4.21
CA ILE A 60 -5.38 13.10 -3.43
C ILE A 60 -6.25 11.87 -3.72
N VAL A 61 -6.48 11.56 -5.00
CA VAL A 61 -7.28 10.40 -5.42
C VAL A 61 -6.65 9.09 -4.95
N PHE A 62 -5.31 9.00 -4.95
CA PHE A 62 -4.59 7.83 -4.43
C PHE A 62 -4.81 7.63 -2.93
N LEU A 63 -4.71 8.70 -2.13
CA LEU A 63 -4.95 8.63 -0.69
C LEU A 63 -6.41 8.27 -0.38
N LEU A 64 -7.36 8.78 -1.17
CA LEU A 64 -8.77 8.39 -1.05
C LEU A 64 -8.99 6.90 -1.33
N ALA A 65 -8.32 6.34 -2.35
CA ALA A 65 -8.36 4.90 -2.60
C ALA A 65 -7.80 4.10 -1.42
N GLY A 66 -6.69 4.53 -0.84
CA GLY A 66 -6.10 3.91 0.35
C GLY A 66 -6.99 3.95 1.59
N VAL A 67 -7.90 4.93 1.69
CA VAL A 67 -8.92 4.98 2.76
C VAL A 67 -10.04 3.97 2.54
N LEU A 68 -10.50 3.79 1.29
CA LEU A 68 -11.54 2.81 0.95
C LEU A 68 -11.11 1.37 1.26
N ASP A 69 -9.83 1.10 1.04
CA ASP A 69 -9.20 -0.17 1.36
C ASP A 69 -9.26 -0.51 2.86
N LEU A 70 -9.20 0.49 3.75
CA LEU A 70 -9.41 0.22 5.18
C LEU A 70 -10.86 -0.19 5.48
N MET A 71 -11.81 0.33 4.69
CA MET A 71 -13.24 0.14 4.93
C MET A 71 -13.75 -1.24 4.51
N ASP A 72 -13.09 -1.93 3.57
CA ASP A 72 -13.53 -3.26 3.13
C ASP A 72 -13.37 -4.33 4.23
N GLY A 73 -12.25 -4.31 4.96
CA GLY A 73 -11.98 -5.19 6.09
C GLY A 73 -12.87 -4.86 7.28
N GLY A 74 -13.15 -3.57 7.49
CA GLY A 74 -14.14 -3.11 8.47
C GLY A 74 -15.54 -3.63 8.14
N LEU A 75 -15.96 -3.53 6.88
CA LEU A 75 -17.25 -4.03 6.42
C LEU A 75 -17.33 -5.56 6.54
N ALA A 76 -16.28 -6.29 6.17
CA ALA A 76 -16.23 -7.74 6.29
C ALA A 76 -16.41 -8.21 7.75
N ARG A 77 -15.77 -7.51 8.70
CA ARG A 77 -15.94 -7.76 10.14
C ARG A 77 -17.34 -7.42 10.63
N LEU A 78 -17.86 -6.25 10.22
CA LEU A 78 -19.17 -5.77 10.66
C LEU A 78 -20.32 -6.64 10.15
N THR A 79 -20.19 -7.21 8.95
CA THR A 79 -21.24 -7.99 8.29
C THR A 79 -21.06 -9.50 8.41
N GLY A 80 -19.98 -9.97 9.05
CA GLY A 80 -19.64 -11.40 9.13
C GLY A 80 -19.30 -12.04 7.77
N GLN A 81 -18.94 -11.23 6.77
CA GLN A 81 -18.64 -11.69 5.40
C GLN A 81 -17.14 -11.94 5.14
N ALA A 82 -16.33 -12.03 6.19
CA ALA A 82 -14.92 -12.40 6.05
C ALA A 82 -14.79 -13.79 5.41
N SER A 83 -14.00 -13.91 4.34
CA SER A 83 -13.84 -15.16 3.59
C SER A 83 -12.39 -15.36 3.12
N PRO A 84 -11.93 -16.60 2.92
CA PRO A 84 -10.60 -16.88 2.37
C PRO A 84 -10.39 -16.26 0.98
N PHE A 85 -11.42 -16.28 0.13
CA PHE A 85 -11.35 -15.63 -1.18
C PHE A 85 -11.23 -14.11 -1.06
N GLY A 86 -11.99 -13.48 -0.16
CA GLY A 86 -11.87 -12.04 0.10
C GLY A 86 -10.46 -11.65 0.56
N ALA A 87 -9.86 -12.41 1.47
CA ALA A 87 -8.49 -12.18 1.92
C ALA A 87 -7.44 -12.34 0.80
N LEU A 88 -7.61 -13.33 -0.09
CA LEU A 88 -6.79 -13.47 -1.30
C LEU A 88 -6.97 -12.27 -2.23
N MET A 89 -8.22 -11.85 -2.44
CA MET A 89 -8.57 -10.76 -3.34
C MET A 89 -7.97 -9.43 -2.84
N ASP A 90 -8.18 -9.08 -1.57
CA ASP A 90 -7.55 -7.94 -0.89
C ASP A 90 -6.03 -7.93 -1.10
N SER A 91 -5.38 -9.05 -0.81
CA SER A 91 -3.95 -9.25 -1.06
C SER A 91 -3.51 -8.99 -2.52
N VAL A 92 -4.28 -9.47 -3.51
CA VAL A 92 -3.94 -9.28 -4.92
C VAL A 92 -4.15 -7.83 -5.34
N PHE A 93 -5.30 -7.25 -5.00
CA PHE A 93 -5.66 -5.89 -5.38
C PHE A 93 -4.81 -4.83 -4.68
N ASP A 94 -4.32 -5.09 -3.47
CA ASP A 94 -3.28 -4.30 -2.81
C ASP A 94 -2.04 -4.11 -3.68
N ARG A 95 -1.56 -5.23 -4.22
CA ARG A 95 -0.34 -5.27 -5.04
C ARG A 95 -0.56 -4.62 -6.40
N LEU A 96 -1.72 -4.87 -7.01
CA LEU A 96 -2.11 -4.24 -8.28
C LEU A 96 -2.31 -2.73 -8.13
N SER A 97 -2.91 -2.27 -7.03
CA SER A 97 -3.11 -0.85 -6.73
C SER A 97 -1.76 -0.15 -6.55
N GLU A 98 -0.87 -0.73 -5.74
CA GLU A 98 0.49 -0.20 -5.56
C GLU A 98 1.26 -0.20 -6.90
N ALA A 99 1.26 -1.30 -7.66
CA ALA A 99 1.93 -1.33 -8.97
C ALA A 99 1.36 -0.29 -9.96
N SER A 100 0.04 -0.06 -9.95
CA SER A 100 -0.62 0.89 -10.85
C SER A 100 -0.12 2.32 -10.61
N ILE A 101 0.00 2.76 -9.35
CA ILE A 101 0.50 4.11 -9.06
C ILE A 101 1.98 4.26 -9.48
N PHE A 102 2.80 3.22 -9.30
CA PHE A 102 4.19 3.20 -9.77
C PHE A 102 4.27 3.33 -11.30
N VAL A 103 3.38 2.68 -12.05
CA VAL A 103 3.27 2.86 -13.50
C VAL A 103 2.90 4.32 -13.86
N GLY A 104 1.94 4.92 -13.15
CA GLY A 104 1.59 6.33 -13.33
C GLY A 104 2.78 7.27 -13.12
N ILE A 105 3.55 7.06 -12.05
CA ILE A 105 4.77 7.83 -11.74
C ILE A 105 5.85 7.61 -12.81
N ALA A 106 6.02 6.38 -13.31
CA ALA A 106 6.96 6.09 -14.40
C ALA A 106 6.57 6.84 -15.68
N VAL A 107 5.30 6.81 -16.08
CA VAL A 107 4.81 7.54 -17.26
C VAL A 107 5.00 9.05 -17.09
N PHE A 108 4.74 9.58 -15.88
CA PHE A 108 5.02 10.98 -15.57
C PHE A 108 6.49 11.33 -15.78
N ALA A 109 7.42 10.52 -15.24
CA ALA A 109 8.85 10.75 -15.36
C ALA A 109 9.33 10.69 -16.81
N LEU A 110 8.84 9.73 -17.60
CA LEU A 110 9.17 9.59 -19.03
C LEU A 110 8.68 10.75 -19.89
N ARG A 111 7.66 11.48 -19.44
CA ARG A 111 7.10 12.66 -20.14
C ARG A 111 7.66 13.98 -19.62
N SER A 112 8.40 13.94 -18.52
CA SER A 112 8.99 15.13 -17.90
C SER A 112 10.26 15.52 -18.64
N GLU A 113 10.46 16.82 -18.87
CA GLU A 113 11.67 17.37 -19.49
C GLU A 113 12.81 17.46 -18.45
N ILE A 114 13.33 16.31 -18.02
CA ILE A 114 14.49 16.19 -17.12
C ILE A 114 15.71 15.68 -17.88
N SER A 115 16.91 15.89 -17.34
CA SER A 115 18.14 15.36 -17.95
C SER A 115 18.15 13.82 -17.96
N ASP A 116 18.78 13.22 -18.97
CA ASP A 116 18.90 11.77 -19.12
C ASP A 116 19.45 11.09 -17.85
N ASP A 117 20.49 11.68 -17.25
CA ASP A 117 21.10 11.17 -16.01
C ASP A 117 20.09 11.14 -14.85
N ARG A 118 19.30 12.20 -14.70
CA ARG A 118 18.27 12.28 -13.66
C ARG A 118 17.13 11.31 -13.94
N GLN A 119 16.75 11.15 -15.20
CA GLN A 119 15.72 10.18 -15.59
C GLN A 119 16.15 8.75 -15.30
N MET A 120 17.39 8.39 -15.64
CA MET A 120 17.97 7.07 -15.32
C MET A 120 17.99 6.80 -13.82
N PHE A 121 18.43 7.78 -13.03
CA PHE A 121 18.41 7.69 -11.57
C PHE A 121 17.00 7.51 -11.03
N PHE A 122 16.06 8.38 -11.43
CA PHE A 122 14.67 8.33 -11.00
C PHE A 122 14.02 6.98 -11.30
N MET A 123 14.18 6.48 -12.53
CA MET A 123 13.62 5.20 -12.95
C MET A 123 14.22 4.02 -12.18
N THR A 124 15.52 4.07 -11.87
CA THR A 124 16.19 3.04 -11.05
C THR A 124 15.64 3.03 -9.64
N VAL A 125 15.50 4.21 -9.00
CA VAL A 125 14.93 4.32 -7.65
C VAL A 125 13.47 3.88 -7.63
N LEU A 126 12.68 4.25 -8.64
CA LEU A 126 11.29 3.82 -8.81
C LEU A 126 11.18 2.29 -8.88
N LEU A 127 11.99 1.64 -9.71
CA LEU A 127 11.97 0.18 -9.86
C LEU A 127 12.44 -0.53 -8.58
N LEU A 128 13.47 -0.02 -7.91
CA LEU A 128 13.92 -0.58 -6.62
C LEU A 128 12.84 -0.45 -5.55
N ALA A 129 12.19 0.71 -5.46
CA ALA A 129 11.06 0.93 -4.55
C ALA A 129 9.89 -0.04 -4.83
N LEU A 130 9.57 -0.28 -6.11
CA LEU A 130 8.55 -1.26 -6.49
C LEU A 130 8.97 -2.69 -6.10
N ILE A 131 10.19 -3.12 -6.44
CA ILE A 131 10.68 -4.48 -6.15
C ILE A 131 10.66 -4.75 -4.64
N PHE A 132 11.21 -3.85 -3.84
CA PHE A 132 11.30 -4.05 -2.40
C PHE A 132 9.94 -3.94 -1.71
N SER A 133 9.05 -3.02 -2.11
CA SER A 133 7.70 -2.93 -1.55
C SER A 133 6.87 -4.20 -1.80
N GLN A 134 6.94 -4.74 -3.02
CA GLN A 134 6.28 -6.01 -3.39
C GLN A 134 6.89 -7.18 -2.62
N GLY A 135 8.21 -7.23 -2.49
CA GLY A 135 8.91 -8.25 -1.71
C GLY A 135 8.49 -8.26 -0.24
N VAL A 136 8.35 -7.09 0.40
CA VAL A 136 7.88 -6.98 1.80
C VAL A 136 6.48 -7.57 1.95
N SER A 137 5.56 -7.25 1.03
CA SER A 137 4.20 -7.79 1.02
C SER A 137 4.18 -9.30 0.73
N TYR A 138 5.03 -9.78 -0.18
CA TYR A 138 5.15 -11.21 -0.50
C TYR A 138 5.67 -12.02 0.69
N LEU A 139 6.77 -11.60 1.34
CA LEU A 139 7.31 -12.31 2.49
C LEU A 139 6.30 -12.44 3.63
N ARG A 140 5.46 -11.44 3.85
CA ARG A 140 4.37 -11.55 4.83
C ARG A 140 3.38 -12.63 4.43
N ALA A 141 2.80 -12.53 3.23
CA ALA A 141 1.81 -13.51 2.77
C ALA A 141 2.38 -14.93 2.74
N ARG A 142 3.65 -15.09 2.34
CA ARG A 142 4.32 -16.39 2.33
C ARG A 142 4.60 -16.90 3.73
N GLY A 143 5.03 -16.04 4.65
CA GLY A 143 5.21 -16.38 6.06
C GLY A 143 3.90 -16.84 6.70
N GLU A 144 2.81 -16.11 6.49
CA GLU A 144 1.47 -16.47 6.97
C GLU A 144 1.02 -17.83 6.39
N GLY A 145 1.28 -18.08 5.10
CA GLY A 145 1.03 -19.38 4.47
C GLY A 145 1.89 -20.54 4.98
N LEU A 146 3.01 -20.25 5.66
CA LEU A 146 3.84 -21.22 6.37
C LEU A 146 3.47 -21.32 7.86
N GLY A 147 2.40 -20.66 8.30
CA GLY A 147 1.96 -20.63 9.71
C GLY A 147 2.71 -19.63 10.60
N VAL A 148 3.55 -18.77 10.02
CA VAL A 148 4.34 -17.78 10.76
C VAL A 148 3.70 -16.39 10.65
N PHE A 149 3.12 -15.92 11.74
CA PHE A 149 2.47 -14.61 11.82
C PHE A 149 3.40 -13.58 12.48
N THR A 150 4.01 -12.72 11.66
CA THR A 150 4.94 -11.69 12.14
C THR A 150 4.42 -10.28 11.89
N LYS A 151 4.48 -9.45 12.94
CA LYS A 151 4.25 -7.99 12.87
C LYS A 151 5.55 -7.22 12.60
N ALA A 152 6.66 -7.90 12.36
CA ALA A 152 7.96 -7.27 12.15
C ALA A 152 8.01 -6.51 10.80
N GLY A 153 8.73 -5.38 10.82
CA GLY A 153 9.00 -4.53 9.67
C GLY A 153 8.95 -3.04 10.02
N LEU A 154 9.91 -2.27 9.52
CA LEU A 154 9.96 -0.83 9.73
C LEU A 154 8.85 -0.13 8.97
N MET A 155 8.61 -0.53 7.72
CA MET A 155 7.61 0.06 6.84
C MET A 155 6.59 -0.96 6.36
N THR A 156 5.31 -0.65 6.57
CA THR A 156 4.18 -1.45 6.09
C THR A 156 3.46 -0.71 4.96
N ARG A 157 2.36 -1.29 4.45
CA ARG A 157 1.63 -0.72 3.30
C ARG A 157 1.07 0.68 3.59
N PRO A 158 0.41 0.96 4.72
CA PRO A 158 -0.10 2.29 5.04
C PRO A 158 0.97 3.39 4.95
N GLU A 159 2.18 3.15 5.47
CA GLU A 159 3.25 4.14 5.37
C GLU A 159 3.68 4.40 3.92
N ARG A 160 3.72 3.36 3.07
CA ARG A 160 4.04 3.54 1.63
C ARG A 160 2.95 4.30 0.90
N VAL A 161 1.67 3.99 1.17
CA VAL A 161 0.53 4.71 0.59
C VAL A 161 0.59 6.19 0.95
N LEU A 162 0.87 6.50 2.22
CA LEU A 162 1.05 7.88 2.68
C LEU A 162 2.24 8.57 2.01
N LEU A 163 3.41 7.93 1.95
CA LEU A 163 4.61 8.51 1.34
C LEU A 163 4.42 8.78 -0.16
N LEU A 164 3.81 7.85 -0.90
CA LEU A 164 3.51 8.03 -2.32
C LEU A 164 2.48 9.15 -2.53
N GLY A 165 1.36 9.11 -1.81
CA GLY A 165 0.30 10.10 -1.96
C GLY A 165 0.74 11.51 -1.57
N VAL A 166 1.40 11.67 -0.42
CA VAL A 166 1.94 12.96 0.02
C VAL A 166 3.07 13.41 -0.92
N GLY A 167 3.96 12.50 -1.31
CA GLY A 167 5.05 12.79 -2.25
C GLY A 167 4.56 13.36 -3.58
N LEU A 168 3.43 12.85 -4.09
CA LEU A 168 2.76 13.39 -5.27
C LEU A 168 2.19 14.79 -5.01
N ILE A 169 1.52 15.00 -3.87
CA ILE A 169 0.90 16.29 -3.50
C ILE A 169 1.92 17.41 -3.34
N VAL A 170 3.06 17.12 -2.70
CA VAL A 170 4.13 18.12 -2.47
C VAL A 170 5.19 18.14 -3.57
N GLU A 171 4.99 17.34 -4.63
CA GLU A 171 5.92 17.21 -5.77
C GLU A 171 7.35 16.80 -5.36
N GLN A 172 7.49 16.01 -4.28
CA GLN A 172 8.75 15.46 -3.77
C GLN A 172 8.82 13.94 -3.95
N ILE A 173 8.16 13.40 -4.99
CA ILE A 173 8.00 11.95 -5.19
C ILE A 173 9.34 11.21 -5.32
N GLU A 174 10.37 11.84 -5.88
CA GLU A 174 11.72 11.27 -6.01
C GLU A 174 12.32 10.91 -4.64
N TRP A 175 12.24 11.83 -3.66
CA TRP A 175 12.72 11.59 -2.30
C TRP A 175 11.89 10.54 -1.58
N MET A 176 10.57 10.55 -1.76
CA MET A 176 9.68 9.56 -1.16
C MET A 176 9.96 8.15 -1.72
N LEU A 177 10.23 8.02 -3.03
CA LEU A 177 10.65 6.76 -3.64
C LEU A 177 11.99 6.27 -3.08
N LEU A 178 12.96 7.18 -2.85
CA LEU A 178 14.25 6.82 -2.25
C LEU A 178 14.07 6.29 -0.83
N VAL A 179 13.24 6.95 -0.01
CA VAL A 179 12.89 6.45 1.33
C VAL A 179 12.21 5.09 1.23
N ILE A 180 11.25 4.92 0.31
CA ILE A 180 10.55 3.66 0.12
C ILE A 180 11.52 2.55 -0.28
N ALA A 181 12.43 2.79 -1.22
CA ALA A 181 13.41 1.81 -1.67
C ALA A 181 14.32 1.36 -0.51
N VAL A 182 14.92 2.31 0.20
CA VAL A 182 15.86 2.01 1.29
C VAL A 182 15.15 1.30 2.46
N VAL A 183 14.05 1.86 2.95
CA VAL A 183 13.37 1.31 4.13
C VAL A 183 12.67 -0.01 3.80
N SER A 184 12.13 -0.19 2.58
CA SER A 184 11.56 -1.47 2.17
C SER A 184 12.65 -2.54 2.03
N CYS A 185 13.82 -2.21 1.50
CA CYS A 185 14.95 -3.14 1.43
C CYS A 185 15.34 -3.64 2.83
N LEU A 186 15.54 -2.72 3.77
CA LEU A 186 15.83 -3.06 5.17
C LEU A 186 14.72 -3.91 5.80
N THR A 187 13.45 -3.52 5.56
CA THR A 187 12.28 -4.26 6.06
C THR A 187 12.18 -5.67 5.47
N LEU A 188 12.55 -5.84 4.20
CA LEU A 188 12.55 -7.13 3.51
C LEU A 188 13.49 -8.11 4.20
N PHE A 189 14.75 -7.72 4.40
CA PHE A 189 15.74 -8.55 5.07
C PHE A 189 15.40 -8.79 6.53
N GLN A 190 14.97 -7.76 7.25
CA GLN A 190 14.49 -7.89 8.63
C GLN A 190 13.40 -8.97 8.74
N ARG A 191 12.39 -8.90 7.85
CA ARG A 191 11.28 -9.86 7.85
C ARG A 191 11.73 -11.26 7.46
N LEU A 192 12.64 -11.39 6.49
CA LEU A 192 13.20 -12.68 6.08
C LEU A 192 13.89 -13.40 7.24
N PHE A 193 14.80 -12.71 7.94
CA PHE A 193 15.50 -13.28 9.10
C PHE A 193 14.54 -13.59 10.25
N THR A 194 13.57 -12.70 10.51
CA THR A 194 12.55 -12.95 11.55
C THR A 194 11.73 -14.21 11.24
N ILE A 195 11.33 -14.42 9.98
CA ILE A 195 10.56 -15.62 9.58
C ILE A 195 11.43 -16.86 9.74
N ARG A 196 12.69 -16.83 9.31
CA ARG A 196 13.63 -17.93 9.50
C ARG A 196 13.75 -18.33 10.97
N ASP A 197 14.03 -17.37 11.85
CA ASP A 197 14.20 -17.63 13.28
C ASP A 197 12.94 -18.20 13.95
N MET A 198 11.75 -17.86 13.43
CA MET A 198 10.48 -18.41 13.92
C MET A 198 10.24 -19.83 13.42
N LEU A 199 10.60 -20.13 12.16
CA LEU A 199 10.51 -21.48 11.62
C LEU A 199 11.44 -22.45 12.36
N ASP A 200 12.68 -22.02 12.61
CA ASP A 200 13.69 -22.83 13.31
C ASP A 200 13.29 -23.15 14.77
N LYS A 201 12.39 -22.36 15.38
CA LYS A 201 11.85 -22.62 16.74
C LYS A 201 10.61 -23.51 16.77
N THR A 202 9.99 -23.73 15.61
CA THR A 202 8.72 -24.47 15.49
C THR A 202 8.94 -25.89 14.94
N GLY A 203 10.09 -26.15 14.32
CA GLY A 203 10.55 -27.49 13.92
C GLY A 203 11.34 -28.17 15.02
#